data_AF-A0A2M6Z1U5-F1
#
_entry.id   AF-A0A2M6Z1U5-F1
#
_cell.length_a   1.000
_cell.length_b   1.000
_cell.length_c   1.000
_cell.angle_alpha   90.00
_cell.angle_beta   90.00
_cell.angle_gamma   90.00
#
_symmetry.space_group_name_H-M   'P 1'
#
loop_
_entity.id
_entity.type
_entity.pdbx_description
1 polymer ?
#
loop_
_entity_poly.entity_id
_entity_poly.type
_entity_poly.pdbx_seq_one_letter_code
_entity_poly.pdbx_strand_id
1 'polypeptide(L)'
;MRGVDVMPTVMDFLGLPVPDYLEGKSLMPVIRGEETKDRIAFIQTSRAGYGEPDPQNVTDRIRAVIYEGWKLIHYFYKENQGRFELYNLRDDPLEQKNILDEEPKKANELREILFKWVNDESKKKPLQKDPFDYSSPYQKLMRWLFPRKPIDLTGVPSPPVLLSPKDGSVVTAKTDGGRVVFKWTGRADVPYVIEYDVGKDTTHLHGYIELEGNEKIYGPFEKSYWNTYLRLYSPYRVRISIDKEPREWSEWVKIEVTASN
;
A
#
# COMPACT_ATOMS: atom_id res chain seq x y z
N MET A 1 -2.54 -12.14 24.54
CA MET A 1 -3.05 -13.41 23.97
C MET A 1 -3.51 -13.17 22.55
N ARG A 2 -3.23 -14.08 21.60
CA ARG A 2 -3.74 -14.03 20.21
C ARG A 2 -4.61 -15.26 19.96
N GLY A 3 -5.63 -15.17 19.10
CA GLY A 3 -6.52 -16.31 18.82
C GLY A 3 -5.77 -17.55 18.30
N VAL A 4 -4.73 -17.33 17.50
CA VAL A 4 -3.85 -18.40 16.98
C VAL A 4 -3.06 -19.14 18.06
N ASP A 5 -2.92 -18.57 19.25
CA ASP A 5 -2.19 -19.19 20.37
C ASP A 5 -3.02 -20.28 21.08
N VAL A 6 -4.34 -20.34 20.86
CA VAL A 6 -5.23 -21.29 21.56
C VAL A 6 -4.88 -22.74 21.22
N MET A 7 -4.78 -23.07 19.92
CA MET A 7 -4.48 -24.43 19.47
C MET A 7 -3.16 -25.00 20.03
N PRO A 8 -2.00 -24.32 19.89
CA PRO A 8 -0.74 -24.83 20.44
C PRO A 8 -0.75 -24.88 21.97
N THR A 9 -1.53 -24.02 22.65
CA THR A 9 -1.68 -24.09 24.12
C THR A 9 -2.41 -25.35 24.54
N VAL A 10 -3.53 -25.70 23.87
CA VAL A 10 -4.28 -26.92 24.17
C VAL A 10 -3.42 -28.17 23.90
N MET A 11 -2.67 -28.19 22.80
CA MET A 11 -1.75 -29.29 22.48
C MET A 11 -0.65 -29.46 23.54
N ASP A 12 0.02 -28.37 23.91
CA ASP A 12 1.06 -28.38 24.95
C ASP A 12 0.51 -28.82 26.31
N PHE A 13 -0.67 -28.32 26.69
CA PHE A 13 -1.37 -28.74 27.91
C PHE A 13 -1.68 -30.24 27.93
N LEU A 14 -2.04 -30.83 26.79
CA LEU A 14 -2.31 -32.26 26.64
C LEU A 14 -1.05 -33.11 26.44
N GLY A 15 0.15 -32.51 26.38
CA GLY A 15 1.41 -33.22 26.10
C GLY A 15 1.52 -33.73 24.66
N LEU A 16 0.78 -33.13 23.72
CA LEU A 16 0.82 -33.46 22.31
C LEU A 16 1.89 -32.64 21.57
N PRO A 17 2.54 -33.18 20.53
CA PRO A 17 3.47 -32.42 19.71
C PRO A 17 2.74 -31.27 19.00
N VAL A 18 3.32 -30.07 19.06
CA VAL A 18 2.81 -28.88 18.36
C VAL A 18 3.37 -28.86 16.94
N PRO A 19 2.53 -28.89 15.89
CA PRO A 19 3.01 -28.85 14.51
C PRO A 19 3.68 -27.52 14.14
N ASP A 20 4.75 -27.58 13.35
CA ASP A 20 5.54 -26.40 12.94
C ASP A 20 4.79 -25.42 12.02
N TYR A 21 3.67 -25.84 11.42
CA TYR A 21 2.85 -24.97 10.59
C TYR A 21 1.93 -24.03 11.40
N LEU A 22 1.77 -24.27 12.70
CA LEU A 22 1.00 -23.38 13.57
C LEU A 22 1.81 -22.10 13.85
N GLU A 23 1.22 -20.95 13.52
CA GLU A 23 1.86 -19.65 13.73
C GLU A 23 1.78 -19.16 15.19
N GLY A 24 0.82 -19.71 15.96
CA GLY A 24 0.66 -19.43 17.37
C GLY A 24 1.75 -20.06 18.23
N LYS A 25 1.85 -19.62 19.47
CA LYS A 25 2.74 -20.20 20.48
C LYS A 25 1.93 -20.54 21.73
N SER A 26 2.24 -21.68 22.35
CA SER A 26 1.62 -22.06 23.62
C SER A 26 1.70 -20.94 24.65
N LEU A 27 0.63 -20.74 25.42
CA LEU A 27 0.54 -19.80 26.54
C LEU A 27 0.92 -20.46 27.86
N MET A 28 1.25 -21.74 27.89
CA MET A 28 1.67 -22.42 29.13
C MET A 28 2.85 -21.72 29.84
N PRO A 29 3.89 -21.22 29.14
CA PRO A 29 4.95 -20.43 29.79
C PRO A 29 4.43 -19.16 30.44
N VAL A 30 3.43 -18.49 29.84
CA VAL A 30 2.79 -17.29 30.43
C VAL A 30 1.99 -17.67 31.68
N ILE A 31 1.21 -18.75 31.61
CA ILE A 31 0.40 -19.25 32.74
C ILE A 31 1.29 -19.67 33.92
N ARG A 32 2.47 -20.23 33.63
CA ARG A 32 3.47 -20.63 34.64
C ARG A 32 4.34 -19.47 35.14
N GLY A 33 4.22 -18.27 34.55
CA GLY A 33 5.05 -17.11 34.91
C GLY A 33 6.49 -17.15 34.37
N GLU A 34 6.78 -18.02 33.41
CA GLU A 34 8.09 -18.20 32.77
C GLU A 34 8.30 -17.20 31.60
N GLU A 35 7.23 -16.67 31.02
CA GLU A 35 7.27 -15.68 29.94
C GLU A 35 6.48 -14.42 30.32
N THR A 36 7.16 -13.26 30.33
CA THR A 36 6.58 -11.96 30.69
C THR A 36 6.62 -10.92 29.58
N LYS A 37 7.24 -11.25 28.43
CA LYS A 37 7.37 -10.32 27.30
C LYS A 37 6.10 -10.26 26.46
N ASP A 38 5.78 -9.07 25.97
CA ASP A 38 4.69 -8.89 25.03
C ASP A 38 4.99 -9.61 23.71
N ARG A 39 4.01 -10.40 23.24
CA ARG A 39 4.05 -11.03 21.92
C ARG A 39 3.43 -10.10 20.89
N ILE A 40 4.11 -9.94 19.75
CA ILE A 40 3.56 -9.18 18.62
C ILE A 40 2.27 -9.84 18.14
N ALA A 41 1.21 -9.05 17.99
CA ALA A 41 -0.05 -9.48 17.38
C ALA A 41 -0.25 -8.79 16.03
N PHE A 42 -0.66 -9.57 15.04
CA PHE A 42 -1.02 -9.07 13.71
C PHE A 42 -2.52 -9.29 13.49
N ILE A 43 -3.15 -8.34 12.83
CA ILE A 43 -4.57 -8.38 12.45
C ILE A 43 -4.64 -8.09 10.96
N GLN A 44 -5.47 -8.83 10.23
CA GLN A 44 -5.78 -8.55 8.85
C GLN A 44 -7.28 -8.73 8.62
N THR A 45 -7.89 -7.76 7.95
CA THR A 45 -9.28 -7.77 7.53
C THR A 45 -9.47 -6.96 6.24
N SER A 46 -10.70 -6.88 5.75
CA SER A 46 -11.16 -5.95 4.71
C SER A 46 -12.48 -5.33 5.16
N ARG A 47 -12.95 -4.24 4.53
CA ARG A 47 -14.29 -3.69 4.84
C ARG A 47 -15.41 -4.70 4.62
N ALA A 48 -15.25 -5.60 3.63
CA ALA A 48 -16.26 -6.60 3.32
C ALA A 48 -16.20 -7.84 4.25
N GLY A 49 -15.08 -8.02 4.97
CA GLY A 49 -14.89 -9.15 5.89
C GLY A 49 -15.13 -10.51 5.21
N TYR A 50 -15.73 -11.45 5.96
CA TYR A 50 -16.16 -12.76 5.45
C TYR A 50 -17.49 -12.72 4.68
N GLY A 51 -18.11 -11.54 4.54
CA GLY A 51 -19.40 -11.38 3.86
C GLY A 51 -19.30 -11.28 2.34
N GLU A 52 -18.09 -11.13 1.80
CA GLU A 52 -17.85 -11.08 0.35
C GLU A 52 -17.66 -12.50 -0.21
N PRO A 53 -18.58 -12.99 -1.04
CA PRO A 53 -18.48 -14.33 -1.62
C PRO A 53 -17.37 -14.46 -2.68
N ASP A 54 -16.96 -13.37 -3.33
CA ASP A 54 -15.87 -13.37 -4.30
C ASP A 54 -14.66 -12.57 -3.78
N PRO A 55 -13.56 -13.25 -3.40
CA PRO A 55 -12.33 -12.59 -2.94
C PRO A 55 -11.77 -11.52 -3.90
N GLN A 56 -12.13 -11.56 -5.19
CA GLN A 56 -11.69 -10.57 -6.19
C GLN A 56 -12.38 -9.21 -6.04
N ASN A 57 -13.53 -9.16 -5.36
CA ASN A 57 -14.24 -7.92 -5.07
C ASN A 57 -13.64 -7.17 -3.86
N VAL A 58 -12.73 -7.80 -3.12
CA VAL A 58 -12.02 -7.18 -2.00
C VAL A 58 -10.97 -6.20 -2.54
N THR A 59 -11.37 -4.94 -2.66
CA THR A 59 -10.52 -3.84 -3.16
C THR A 59 -9.73 -3.14 -2.06
N ASP A 60 -9.87 -3.57 -0.81
CA ASP A 60 -9.20 -2.98 0.33
C ASP A 60 -8.67 -4.04 1.30
N ARG A 61 -7.60 -3.70 2.01
CA ARG A 61 -7.04 -4.52 3.09
C ARG A 61 -6.71 -3.62 4.25
N ILE A 62 -7.21 -3.97 5.43
CA ILE A 62 -6.86 -3.29 6.66
C ILE A 62 -5.97 -4.26 7.44
N ARG A 63 -4.77 -3.81 7.77
CA ARG A 63 -3.80 -4.58 8.54
C ARG A 63 -3.44 -3.81 9.80
N ALA A 64 -3.20 -4.49 10.89
CA ALA A 64 -2.69 -3.86 12.10
C ALA A 64 -1.60 -4.70 12.75
N VAL A 65 -0.70 -4.02 13.46
CA VAL A 65 0.26 -4.63 14.37
C VAL A 65 0.07 -4.03 15.75
N ILE A 66 0.07 -4.88 16.77
CA ILE A 66 0.07 -4.48 18.18
C ILE A 66 1.33 -5.03 18.84
N TYR A 67 2.11 -4.15 19.45
CA TYR A 67 3.33 -4.51 20.15
C TYR A 67 3.64 -3.51 21.27
N GLU A 68 3.97 -4.00 22.47
CA GLU A 68 4.35 -3.19 23.64
C GLU A 68 3.35 -2.07 24.01
N GLY A 69 2.06 -2.34 23.85
CA GLY A 69 1.00 -1.36 24.13
C GLY A 69 0.78 -0.33 23.02
N TRP A 70 1.44 -0.46 21.87
CA TRP A 70 1.21 0.38 20.70
C TRP A 70 0.47 -0.38 19.61
N LYS A 71 -0.37 0.33 18.87
CA LYS A 71 -1.09 -0.20 17.72
C LYS A 71 -0.88 0.69 16.50
N LEU A 72 -0.42 0.09 15.41
CA LEU A 72 -0.39 0.73 14.10
C LEU A 72 -1.41 0.05 13.20
N ILE A 73 -2.25 0.83 12.53
CA ILE A 73 -3.21 0.37 11.52
C ILE A 73 -2.76 0.89 10.15
N HIS A 74 -2.78 0.03 9.15
CA HIS A 74 -2.55 0.33 7.75
C HIS A 74 -3.82 0.02 6.95
N TYR A 75 -4.45 1.06 6.43
CA TYR A 75 -5.57 0.97 5.50
C TYR A 75 -5.01 0.99 4.10
N PHE A 76 -5.08 -0.12 3.38
CA PHE A 76 -4.70 -0.23 1.99
C PHE A 76 -5.96 -0.25 1.12
N TYR A 77 -5.97 0.56 0.05
CA TYR A 77 -7.03 0.59 -0.94
C TYR A 77 -6.41 0.38 -2.32
N LYS A 78 -7.03 -0.41 -3.20
CA LYS A 78 -6.52 -0.70 -4.55
C LYS A 78 -6.27 0.58 -5.37
N GLU A 79 -7.07 1.61 -5.13
CA GLU A 79 -7.08 2.87 -5.89
C GLU A 79 -6.29 3.99 -5.20
N ASN A 80 -5.69 3.76 -4.03
CA ASN A 80 -4.99 4.81 -3.27
C ASN A 80 -3.77 4.26 -2.50
N GLN A 81 -2.83 5.13 -2.15
CA GLN A 81 -1.59 4.82 -1.43
C GLN A 81 -1.80 4.27 -0.01
N GLY A 82 -3.05 4.19 0.44
CA GLY A 82 -3.41 3.81 1.78
C GLY A 82 -3.13 4.91 2.80
N ARG A 83 -3.52 4.67 4.05
CA ARG A 83 -3.22 5.56 5.19
C ARG A 83 -2.83 4.77 6.42
N PHE A 84 -2.14 5.43 7.34
CA PHE A 84 -1.78 4.87 8.62
C PHE A 84 -2.45 5.61 9.76
N GLU A 85 -2.69 4.88 10.85
CA GLU A 85 -3.10 5.43 12.13
C GLU A 85 -2.25 4.78 13.22
N LEU A 86 -1.82 5.57 14.22
CA LEU A 86 -1.01 5.09 15.34
C LEU A 86 -1.70 5.47 16.65
N TYR A 87 -1.79 4.50 17.57
CA TYR A 87 -2.38 4.66 18.89
C TYR A 87 -1.45 4.08 19.96
N ASN A 88 -1.37 4.77 21.11
CA ASN A 88 -0.77 4.24 22.33
C ASN A 88 -1.90 3.73 23.22
N LEU A 89 -2.08 2.41 23.30
CA LEU A 89 -3.17 1.76 24.02
C LEU A 89 -3.04 1.84 25.55
N ARG A 90 -1.87 2.24 26.06
CA ARG A 90 -1.69 2.45 27.52
C ARG A 90 -2.29 3.78 27.94
N ASP A 91 -2.11 4.81 27.13
CA ASP A 91 -2.57 6.17 27.41
C ASP A 91 -3.94 6.46 26.79
N ASP A 92 -4.26 5.82 25.65
CA ASP A 92 -5.50 5.94 24.89
C ASP A 92 -6.06 4.53 24.54
N PRO A 93 -6.61 3.81 25.54
CA PRO A 93 -7.17 2.47 25.32
C PRO A 93 -8.42 2.46 24.44
N LEU A 94 -9.03 3.63 24.18
CA LEU A 94 -10.22 3.79 23.35
C LEU A 94 -9.90 4.22 21.92
N GLU A 95 -8.61 4.40 21.58
CA GLU A 95 -8.15 4.73 20.23
C GLU A 95 -8.79 6.01 19.67
N GLN A 96 -8.94 7.03 20.52
CA GLN A 96 -9.58 8.30 20.18
C GLN A 96 -8.64 9.30 19.50
N LYS A 97 -7.33 9.21 19.77
CA LYS A 97 -6.33 10.15 19.28
C LYS A 97 -5.29 9.45 18.40
N ASN A 98 -5.36 9.70 17.10
CA ASN A 98 -4.29 9.30 16.18
C ASN A 98 -3.05 10.19 16.41
N ILE A 99 -1.95 9.58 16.85
CA ILE A 99 -0.68 10.25 17.18
C ILE A 99 0.44 9.91 16.19
N LEU A 100 0.09 9.52 14.96
CA LEU A 100 1.05 9.14 13.91
C LEU A 100 2.11 10.22 13.64
N ASP A 101 1.67 11.48 13.54
CA ASP A 101 2.55 12.63 13.24
C ASP A 101 3.34 13.09 14.48
N GLU A 102 2.85 12.78 15.68
CA GLU A 102 3.50 13.10 16.95
C GLU A 102 4.61 12.10 17.29
N GLU A 103 4.46 10.83 16.90
CA GLU A 103 5.37 9.72 17.24
C GLU A 103 5.92 8.98 15.99
N PRO A 104 6.61 9.69 15.06
CA PRO A 104 7.04 9.11 13.78
C PRO A 104 8.07 7.98 13.94
N LYS A 105 8.89 8.01 15.01
CA LYS A 105 9.86 6.94 15.30
C LYS A 105 9.14 5.63 15.63
N LYS A 106 8.14 5.68 16.52
CA LYS A 106 7.37 4.49 16.91
C LYS A 106 6.48 4.00 15.77
N ALA A 107 5.93 4.92 14.98
CA ALA A 107 5.23 4.59 13.74
C ALA A 107 6.12 3.76 12.79
N ASN A 108 7.36 4.19 12.58
CA ASN A 108 8.29 3.51 11.67
C ASN A 108 8.73 2.14 12.19
N GLU A 109 8.99 2.00 13.49
CA GLU A 109 9.28 0.70 14.13
C GLU A 109 8.15 -0.31 13.85
N LEU A 110 6.90 0.08 14.09
CA LEU A 110 5.73 -0.77 13.87
C LEU A 110 5.49 -1.03 12.37
N ARG A 111 5.77 -0.07 11.50
CA ARG A 111 5.71 -0.26 10.03
C ARG A 111 6.68 -1.34 9.59
N GLU A 112 7.93 -1.30 10.05
CA GLU A 112 8.94 -2.31 9.71
C GLU A 112 8.50 -3.70 10.17
N ILE A 113 7.99 -3.82 11.40
CA ILE A 113 7.46 -5.08 11.92
C ILE A 113 6.30 -5.59 11.05
N LEU A 114 5.35 -4.71 10.71
CA LEU A 114 4.17 -5.06 9.91
C LEU A 114 4.55 -5.50 8.48
N PHE A 115 5.40 -4.74 7.80
CA PHE A 115 5.77 -5.05 6.41
C PHE A 115 6.72 -6.25 6.31
N LYS A 116 7.56 -6.48 7.31
CA LYS A 116 8.33 -7.73 7.41
C LYS A 116 7.39 -8.93 7.46
N TRP A 117 6.39 -8.90 8.34
CA TRP A 117 5.39 -9.96 8.41
C TRP A 117 4.64 -10.14 7.08
N VAL A 118 4.19 -9.06 6.44
CA VAL A 118 3.51 -9.13 5.13
C VAL A 118 4.41 -9.78 4.07
N ASN A 119 5.68 -9.42 4.01
CA ASN A 119 6.63 -9.97 3.05
C ASN A 119 6.88 -11.47 3.31
N ASP A 120 7.08 -11.86 4.57
CA ASP A 120 7.29 -13.26 4.94
C ASP A 120 6.06 -14.12 4.61
N GLU A 121 4.84 -13.63 4.87
CA GLU A 121 3.61 -14.30 4.47
C GLU A 121 3.47 -14.44 2.96
N SER A 122 3.85 -13.40 2.20
CA SER A 122 3.85 -13.43 0.73
C SER A 122 4.82 -14.46 0.14
N LYS A 123 5.90 -14.80 0.85
CA LYS A 123 6.86 -15.83 0.43
C LYS A 123 6.36 -17.25 0.72
N LYS A 124 5.71 -17.45 1.87
CA LYS A 124 5.14 -18.76 2.26
C LYS A 124 3.97 -19.16 1.36
N LYS A 125 3.17 -18.18 0.95
CA LYS A 125 2.11 -18.33 -0.04
C LYS A 125 2.42 -17.34 -1.16
N PRO A 126 3.24 -17.72 -2.17
CA PRO A 126 3.43 -16.87 -3.33
C PRO A 126 2.04 -16.48 -3.83
N LEU A 127 1.80 -15.17 -3.91
CA LEU A 127 0.60 -14.66 -4.57
C LEU A 127 0.57 -15.39 -5.92
N GLN A 128 -0.47 -16.20 -6.16
CA GLN A 128 -0.72 -16.69 -7.50
C GLN A 128 -0.66 -15.48 -8.44
N LYS A 129 -0.12 -15.68 -9.65
CA LYS A 129 -0.01 -14.65 -10.71
C LYS A 129 -1.13 -13.63 -10.58
N ASP A 130 -0.74 -12.37 -10.54
CA ASP A 130 -1.52 -11.22 -10.10
C ASP A 130 -3.01 -11.33 -10.53
N PRO A 131 -3.97 -11.49 -9.60
CA PRO A 131 -5.40 -11.51 -9.92
C PRO A 131 -5.92 -10.17 -10.48
N PHE A 132 -5.03 -9.20 -10.67
CA PHE A 132 -5.33 -7.81 -11.03
C PHE A 132 -5.70 -7.62 -12.51
N ASP A 133 -5.65 -8.66 -13.33
CA ASP A 133 -6.00 -8.62 -14.76
C ASP A 133 -7.45 -9.08 -15.06
N TYR A 134 -8.27 -9.35 -14.03
CA TYR A 134 -9.67 -9.73 -14.21
C TYR A 134 -10.62 -8.80 -13.47
N SER A 135 -11.48 -8.12 -14.24
CA SER A 135 -12.69 -7.49 -13.73
C SER A 135 -13.73 -8.59 -13.45
N SER A 136 -14.22 -8.68 -12.21
CA SER A 136 -15.21 -9.69 -11.82
C SER A 136 -16.50 -9.54 -12.64
N PRO A 137 -17.31 -10.59 -12.82
CA PRO A 137 -18.61 -10.48 -13.52
C PRO A 137 -19.50 -9.37 -12.96
N TYR A 138 -19.45 -9.15 -11.64
CA TYR A 138 -20.16 -8.06 -10.97
C TYR A 138 -19.56 -6.68 -11.30
N GLN A 139 -18.24 -6.53 -11.31
CA GLN A 139 -17.61 -5.26 -11.71
C GLN A 139 -17.90 -4.93 -13.18
N LYS A 140 -17.91 -5.93 -14.06
CA LYS A 140 -18.34 -5.77 -15.45
C LYS A 140 -19.81 -5.35 -15.55
N LEU A 141 -20.67 -5.98 -14.75
CA LEU A 141 -22.10 -5.63 -14.67
C LEU A 141 -22.32 -4.21 -14.13
N MET A 142 -21.63 -3.80 -13.07
CA MET A 142 -21.75 -2.46 -12.49
C MET A 142 -21.20 -1.38 -13.42
N ARG A 143 -20.11 -1.65 -14.14
CA ARG A 143 -19.59 -0.77 -15.19
C ARG A 143 -20.55 -0.66 -16.38
N TRP A 144 -21.33 -1.70 -16.65
CA TRP A 144 -22.36 -1.73 -17.69
C TRP A 144 -23.66 -1.02 -17.25
N LEU A 145 -24.09 -1.21 -16.00
CA LEU A 145 -25.28 -0.57 -15.41
C LEU A 145 -25.07 0.92 -15.15
N PHE A 146 -23.86 1.31 -14.78
CA PHE A 146 -23.46 2.69 -14.52
C PHE A 146 -22.27 3.05 -15.41
N PRO A 147 -22.46 3.15 -16.74
CA PRO A 147 -21.39 3.58 -17.61
C PRO A 147 -20.96 4.99 -17.18
N ARG A 148 -19.63 5.23 -17.11
CA ARG A 148 -19.12 6.60 -17.02
C ARG A 148 -19.79 7.39 -18.15
N LYS A 149 -20.40 8.54 -17.84
CA LYS A 149 -20.96 9.40 -18.89
C LYS A 149 -19.87 9.63 -19.94
N PRO A 150 -20.17 9.47 -21.25
CA PRO A 150 -19.18 9.73 -22.28
C PRO A 150 -18.70 11.17 -22.12
N ILE A 151 -17.41 11.32 -21.84
CA ILE A 151 -16.77 12.62 -21.67
C ILE A 151 -16.47 13.11 -23.08
N ASP A 152 -16.90 14.34 -23.39
CA ASP A 152 -16.53 14.96 -24.65
C ASP A 152 -15.04 15.29 -24.65
N LEU A 153 -14.28 14.51 -25.43
CA LEU A 153 -12.85 14.65 -25.61
C LEU A 153 -12.48 15.65 -26.72
N THR A 154 -13.45 16.34 -27.33
CA THR A 154 -13.20 17.34 -28.36
C THR A 154 -12.23 18.41 -27.84
N GLY A 155 -11.10 18.58 -28.54
CA GLY A 155 -10.05 19.54 -28.17
C GLY A 155 -9.12 19.10 -27.03
N VAL A 156 -9.24 17.88 -26.50
CA VAL A 156 -8.28 17.33 -25.53
C VAL A 156 -7.05 16.79 -26.29
N PRO A 157 -5.82 17.27 -25.98
CA PRO A 157 -4.61 16.72 -26.58
C PRO A 157 -4.43 15.22 -26.31
N SER A 158 -4.15 14.44 -27.36
CA SER A 158 -3.93 12.99 -27.32
C SER A 158 -2.79 12.64 -28.31
N PRO A 159 -1.70 11.98 -27.87
CA PRO A 159 -1.41 11.62 -26.48
C PRO A 159 -1.16 12.87 -25.60
N PRO A 160 -1.41 12.78 -24.28
CA PRO A 160 -0.98 13.79 -23.33
C PRO A 160 0.54 13.96 -23.36
N VAL A 161 1.03 15.15 -23.02
CA VAL A 161 2.47 15.46 -22.92
C VAL A 161 2.80 15.74 -21.48
N LEU A 162 3.77 15.02 -20.91
CA LEU A 162 4.26 15.29 -19.56
C LEU A 162 4.99 16.65 -19.52
N LEU A 163 4.47 17.57 -18.73
CA LEU A 163 5.02 18.92 -18.54
C LEU A 163 6.03 18.96 -17.39
N SER A 164 5.81 18.15 -16.35
CA SER A 164 6.67 18.02 -15.19
C SER A 164 6.54 16.62 -14.58
N PRO A 165 7.63 16.02 -14.06
CA PRO A 165 9.01 16.43 -14.32
C PRO A 165 9.39 16.18 -15.80
N LYS A 166 10.42 16.86 -16.31
CA LYS A 166 10.90 16.61 -17.69
C LYS A 166 11.77 15.37 -17.76
N ASP A 167 11.94 14.80 -18.96
CA ASP A 167 12.89 13.70 -19.16
C ASP A 167 14.31 14.08 -18.73
N GLY A 168 14.96 13.16 -18.01
CA GLY A 168 16.26 13.36 -17.36
C GLY A 168 16.24 14.20 -16.08
N SER A 169 15.08 14.62 -15.58
CA SER A 169 15.02 15.43 -14.36
C SER A 169 15.46 14.65 -13.12
N VAL A 170 16.15 15.34 -12.21
CA VAL A 170 16.48 14.84 -10.87
C VAL A 170 15.53 15.46 -9.85
N VAL A 171 14.81 14.62 -9.10
CA VAL A 171 13.88 15.04 -8.06
C VAL A 171 14.48 14.72 -6.68
N THR A 172 14.41 15.68 -5.76
CA THR A 172 14.97 15.60 -4.41
C THR A 172 13.97 16.14 -3.39
N ALA A 173 14.26 15.98 -2.09
CA ALA A 173 13.44 16.59 -1.03
C ALA A 173 13.36 18.13 -1.06
N LYS A 174 14.22 18.79 -1.84
CA LYS A 174 14.17 20.25 -2.02
C LYS A 174 13.29 20.66 -3.21
N THR A 175 13.00 19.73 -4.12
CA THR A 175 12.16 19.97 -5.29
C THR A 175 10.70 20.11 -4.86
N ASP A 176 10.00 21.14 -5.33
CA ASP A 176 8.57 21.40 -5.08
C ASP A 176 8.13 21.30 -3.61
N GLY A 177 9.01 21.68 -2.67
CA GLY A 177 8.73 21.60 -1.23
C GLY A 177 8.69 20.16 -0.69
N GLY A 178 9.48 19.26 -1.28
CA GLY A 178 9.53 17.85 -0.91
C GLY A 178 8.44 17.00 -1.53
N ARG A 179 7.88 17.45 -2.66
CA ARG A 179 6.83 16.76 -3.42
C ARG A 179 7.38 16.25 -4.75
N VAL A 180 6.79 15.18 -5.27
CA VAL A 180 6.96 14.76 -6.67
C VAL A 180 5.69 15.12 -7.42
N VAL A 181 5.77 16.12 -8.29
CA VAL A 181 4.60 16.68 -9.00
C VAL A 181 4.66 16.27 -10.47
N PHE A 182 3.74 15.38 -10.85
CA PHE A 182 3.50 15.03 -12.24
C PHE A 182 2.41 15.93 -12.81
N LYS A 183 2.70 16.63 -13.91
CA LYS A 183 1.74 17.45 -14.66
C LYS A 183 1.79 17.08 -16.12
N TRP A 184 0.65 17.09 -16.80
CA TRP A 184 0.58 16.84 -18.24
C TRP A 184 -0.42 17.76 -18.94
N THR A 185 -0.32 17.82 -20.26
CA THR A 185 -1.30 18.52 -21.09
C THR A 185 -2.63 17.78 -21.07
N GLY A 186 -3.73 18.52 -20.99
CA GLY A 186 -5.05 17.92 -20.83
C GLY A 186 -6.00 18.77 -20.01
N ARG A 187 -7.25 18.32 -19.94
CA ARG A 187 -8.29 18.91 -19.11
C ARG A 187 -8.37 18.20 -17.77
N ALA A 188 -8.71 18.91 -16.69
CA ALA A 188 -8.77 18.33 -15.36
C ALA A 188 -10.00 17.43 -15.13
N ASP A 189 -11.02 17.51 -15.98
CA ASP A 189 -12.25 16.69 -15.89
C ASP A 189 -12.19 15.42 -16.76
N VAL A 190 -11.02 15.11 -17.31
CA VAL A 190 -10.78 13.92 -18.14
C VAL A 190 -10.07 12.85 -17.31
N PRO A 191 -10.44 11.57 -17.44
CA PRO A 191 -9.73 10.46 -16.82
C PRO A 191 -8.45 10.15 -17.61
N TYR A 192 -7.36 9.96 -16.89
CA TYR A 192 -6.05 9.60 -17.43
C TYR A 192 -5.54 8.31 -16.79
N VAL A 193 -4.61 7.67 -17.48
CA VAL A 193 -3.86 6.51 -17.00
C VAL A 193 -2.39 6.82 -17.08
N ILE A 194 -1.69 6.67 -15.96
CA ILE A 194 -0.23 6.72 -15.90
C ILE A 194 0.27 5.28 -15.90
N GLU A 195 1.12 4.93 -16.85
CA GLU A 195 1.94 3.72 -16.76
C GLU A 195 3.29 4.07 -16.15
N TYR A 196 3.74 3.27 -15.18
CA TYR A 196 5.02 3.46 -14.53
C TYR A 196 5.87 2.18 -14.57
N ASP A 197 7.18 2.37 -14.67
CA ASP A 197 8.22 1.34 -14.61
C ASP A 197 9.37 1.93 -13.79
N VAL A 198 9.52 1.48 -12.55
CA VAL A 198 10.39 2.13 -11.56
C VAL A 198 11.35 1.12 -10.94
N GLY A 199 12.59 1.57 -10.74
CA GLY A 199 13.65 0.82 -10.07
C GLY A 199 14.30 -0.23 -10.96
N LYS A 200 15.11 -1.10 -10.36
CA LYS A 200 15.91 -2.13 -11.04
C LYS A 200 16.03 -3.38 -10.17
N ASP A 201 16.30 -4.50 -10.81
CA ASP A 201 16.66 -5.77 -10.17
C ASP A 201 15.64 -6.19 -9.10
N THR A 202 16.07 -6.29 -7.83
CA THR A 202 15.25 -6.73 -6.70
C THR A 202 14.28 -5.67 -6.18
N THR A 203 14.42 -4.42 -6.64
CA THR A 203 13.56 -3.29 -6.31
C THR A 203 12.97 -2.69 -7.59
N HIS A 204 12.24 -3.52 -8.34
CA HIS A 204 11.54 -3.15 -9.58
C HIS A 204 10.02 -3.23 -9.40
N LEU A 205 9.30 -2.22 -9.90
CA LEU A 205 7.83 -2.18 -9.91
C LEU A 205 7.34 -1.64 -11.25
N HIS A 206 6.35 -2.30 -11.83
CA HIS A 206 5.64 -1.86 -13.04
C HIS A 206 4.13 -1.88 -12.77
N GLY A 207 3.39 -0.94 -13.35
CA GLY A 207 1.94 -0.89 -13.20
C GLY A 207 1.27 0.33 -13.82
N TYR A 208 -0.01 0.47 -13.52
CA TYR A 208 -0.88 1.54 -14.03
C TYR A 208 -1.59 2.24 -12.89
N ILE A 209 -1.81 3.55 -13.04
CA ILE A 209 -2.57 4.38 -12.11
C ILE A 209 -3.63 5.12 -12.91
N GLU A 210 -4.89 4.77 -12.68
CA GLU A 210 -6.04 5.52 -13.19
C GLU A 210 -6.31 6.71 -12.26
N LEU A 211 -6.54 7.88 -12.82
CA LEU A 211 -6.91 9.06 -12.06
C LEU A 211 -7.75 10.03 -12.88
N GLU A 212 -8.43 10.95 -12.20
CA GLU A 212 -9.02 12.14 -12.81
C GLU A 212 -8.09 13.33 -12.58
N GLY A 213 -8.02 14.23 -13.56
CA GLY A 213 -7.16 15.41 -13.47
C GLY A 213 -5.92 15.32 -14.35
N ASN A 214 -5.34 16.48 -14.65
CA ASN A 214 -4.10 16.61 -15.42
C ASN A 214 -2.85 16.78 -14.54
N GLU A 215 -2.96 16.44 -13.26
CA GLU A 215 -1.91 16.54 -12.26
C GLU A 215 -2.00 15.39 -11.25
N LYS A 216 -0.84 14.88 -10.84
CA LYS A 216 -0.69 13.99 -9.69
C LYS A 216 0.44 14.47 -8.79
N ILE A 217 0.11 14.77 -7.54
CA ILE A 217 1.06 15.19 -6.52
C ILE A 217 1.32 14.04 -5.57
N TYR A 218 2.59 13.75 -5.31
CA TYR A 218 3.04 12.85 -4.26
C TYR A 218 3.83 13.62 -3.20
N GLY A 219 3.57 13.34 -1.92
CA GLY A 219 4.19 14.04 -0.79
C GLY A 219 3.39 15.28 -0.31
N PRO A 220 4.00 16.17 0.50
CA PRO A 220 5.43 16.21 0.81
C PRO A 220 5.88 15.00 1.63
N PHE A 221 7.06 14.48 1.34
CA PHE A 221 7.63 13.36 2.08
C PHE A 221 8.70 13.83 3.06
N GLU A 222 8.78 13.19 4.22
CA GLU A 222 9.86 13.42 5.18
C GLU A 222 11.24 13.11 4.58
N LYS A 223 12.30 13.80 5.03
CA LYS A 223 13.69 13.58 4.57
C LYS A 223 14.12 12.12 4.67
N SER A 224 13.64 11.40 5.69
CA SER A 224 13.86 9.97 5.90
C SER A 224 13.35 9.12 4.73
N TYR A 225 12.16 9.43 4.21
CA TYR A 225 11.49 8.70 3.13
C TYR A 225 12.21 8.86 1.78
N TRP A 226 12.74 10.06 1.51
CA TRP A 226 13.63 10.32 0.35
C TRP A 226 14.91 9.50 0.41
N ASN A 227 15.49 9.37 1.60
CA ASN A 227 16.77 8.70 1.82
C ASN A 227 16.67 7.18 1.88
N THR A 228 15.46 6.63 2.04
CA THR A 228 15.24 5.19 2.23
C THR A 228 14.45 4.60 1.07
N TYR A 229 13.20 5.00 0.85
CA TYR A 229 12.29 4.32 -0.06
C TYR A 229 12.33 4.87 -1.48
N LEU A 230 12.19 6.19 -1.64
CA LEU A 230 12.05 6.78 -2.98
C LEU A 230 13.30 6.56 -3.86
N ARG A 231 14.49 6.63 -3.26
CA ARG A 231 15.73 6.40 -4.03
C ARG A 231 15.91 4.94 -4.48
N LEU A 232 15.33 3.96 -3.78
CA LEU A 232 15.50 2.53 -4.11
C LEU A 232 14.81 2.16 -5.42
N TYR A 233 13.72 2.85 -5.74
CA TYR A 233 12.97 2.67 -6.98
C TYR A 233 13.43 3.64 -8.09
N SER A 234 14.61 4.26 -7.94
CA SER A 234 15.22 5.04 -9.00
C SER A 234 15.99 4.11 -9.98
N PRO A 235 15.92 4.33 -11.30
CA PRO A 235 15.22 5.39 -12.00
C PRO A 235 13.72 5.10 -12.15
N TYR A 236 12.93 6.15 -12.25
CA TYR A 236 11.50 6.08 -12.50
C TYR A 236 11.25 6.38 -13.97
N ARG A 237 10.46 5.55 -14.66
CA ARG A 237 9.92 5.89 -15.98
C ARG A 237 8.41 5.99 -15.89
N VAL A 238 7.84 7.01 -16.51
CA VAL A 238 6.39 7.19 -16.59
C VAL A 238 5.96 7.59 -18.00
N ARG A 239 4.75 7.19 -18.41
CA ARG A 239 4.06 7.70 -19.59
C ARG A 239 2.56 7.78 -19.33
N ILE A 240 1.85 8.63 -20.07
CA ILE A 240 0.44 8.95 -19.80
C ILE A 240 -0.41 8.75 -21.05
N SER A 241 -1.63 8.25 -20.86
CA SER A 241 -2.69 8.22 -21.87
C SER A 241 -3.99 8.76 -21.27
N ILE A 242 -4.92 9.20 -22.12
CA ILE A 242 -6.33 9.33 -21.73
C ILE A 242 -6.88 7.92 -21.47
N ASP A 243 -7.76 7.75 -20.49
CA ASP A 243 -8.45 6.48 -20.21
C ASP A 243 -9.57 6.23 -21.22
N LYS A 244 -9.17 5.99 -22.48
CA LYS A 244 -10.02 5.66 -23.63
C LYS A 244 -9.48 4.43 -24.34
N GLU A 245 -10.32 3.78 -25.15
CA GLU A 245 -9.91 2.69 -26.02
C GLU A 245 -9.98 3.11 -27.50
N PRO A 246 -8.90 2.98 -28.29
CA PRO A 246 -7.55 2.55 -27.88
C PRO A 246 -6.79 3.66 -27.11
N ARG A 247 -5.90 3.24 -26.21
CA ARG A 247 -4.99 4.15 -25.48
C ARG A 247 -3.89 4.68 -26.40
N GLU A 248 -3.69 5.99 -26.37
CA GLU A 248 -2.60 6.69 -27.07
C GLU A 248 -1.61 7.20 -26.03
N TRP A 249 -0.44 6.56 -25.98
CA TRP A 249 0.55 6.81 -24.94
C TRP A 249 1.51 7.93 -25.31
N SER A 250 1.86 8.75 -24.32
CA SER A 250 3.00 9.66 -24.40
C SER A 250 4.32 8.90 -24.52
N GLU A 251 5.37 9.62 -24.92
CA GLU A 251 6.74 9.13 -24.76
C GLU A 251 7.05 8.83 -23.28
N TRP A 252 7.97 7.90 -23.06
CA TRP A 252 8.48 7.61 -21.73
C TRP A 252 9.31 8.78 -21.22
N VAL A 253 9.01 9.23 -20.01
CA VAL A 253 9.81 10.19 -19.27
C VAL A 253 10.53 9.49 -18.15
N LYS A 254 11.86 9.55 -18.17
CA LYS A 254 12.73 9.03 -17.13
C LYS A 254 13.12 10.14 -16.15
N ILE A 255 12.95 9.88 -14.87
CA ILE A 255 13.37 10.77 -13.79
C ILE A 255 14.24 10.00 -12.80
N GLU A 256 15.21 10.69 -12.22
CA GLU A 256 16.03 10.14 -11.15
C GLU A 256 15.59 10.72 -9.82
N VAL A 257 15.31 9.85 -8.86
CA VAL A 257 15.01 10.27 -7.50
C VAL A 257 16.23 10.03 -6.63
N THR A 258 16.73 11.08 -6.00
CA THR A 258 17.96 11.03 -5.21
C THR A 258 17.73 11.42 -3.75
N ALA A 259 18.68 11.01 -2.91
CA ALA A 259 18.68 11.33 -1.50
C ALA A 259 18.80 12.84 -1.27
N SER A 260 18.33 13.27 -0.11
CA SER A 260 18.43 14.67 0.31
C SER A 260 19.85 14.94 0.78
N ASN A 261 20.61 15.78 0.05
CA ASN A 261 21.80 16.45 0.61
C ASN A 261 21.34 17.43 1.71
#